data_AF-A0A1L7MZX5-F1
#
_entry.id   AF-A0A1L7MZX5-F1
#
_cell.length_a   1.000
_cell.length_b   1.000
_cell.length_c   1.000
_cell.angle_alpha   90.00
_cell.angle_beta   90.00
_cell.angle_gamma   90.00
#
_symmetry.space_group_name_H-M   'P 1'
#
loop_
_entity.id
_entity.type
_entity.pdbx_description
1 polymer ?
#
loop_
_entity_poly.entity_id
_entity_poly.type
_entity_poly.pdbx_seq_one_letter_code
_entity_poly.pdbx_strand_id
1 'polypeptide(L)'
;MKAIVLLLCIGFATALECTGDEVACGSAERCVPYRYICDFDSDCSDGSDEDPYLCWAWNNTECERGSAQCLTNGRAECIPIETYCHRTQPACSGSLNRRVCSIIEDKKLVPLASIKFIPDNEPADAYNRSVSLGAELRTNLNNTLSHPDCPDFYTRVGDQCLSVFYVGRSSWGEARAFCKHIGGDLLSIQNASHYIDLVNHLSENQITSDFWLGGRYELDDLSWMWLDGTPMPQGTPFWSLRRYHHCDTRNVTVAGTYQVLEANNGECYHYTQAPEDPPRGFCAAITYGKHFYMSDEDCLADMSPLCVTSV
;
A
#
# COMPACT_ATOMS: atom_id res chain seq x y z
N MET A 1 36.65 67.22 -20.16
CA MET A 1 35.48 66.32 -20.32
C MET A 1 35.34 65.54 -19.02
N LYS A 2 34.23 65.71 -18.30
CA LYS A 2 33.96 65.05 -17.00
C LYS A 2 33.34 63.68 -17.29
N ALA A 3 33.95 62.60 -16.79
CA ALA A 3 33.38 61.26 -16.84
C ALA A 3 32.39 61.10 -15.68
N ILE A 4 31.11 60.94 -16.00
CA ILE A 4 30.06 60.58 -15.05
C ILE A 4 30.08 59.06 -14.93
N VAL A 5 30.51 58.56 -13.77
CA VAL A 5 30.40 57.14 -13.42
C VAL A 5 28.99 56.93 -12.88
N LEU A 6 28.14 56.29 -13.69
CA LEU A 6 26.82 55.83 -13.28
C LEU A 6 27.00 54.57 -12.42
N LEU A 7 26.86 54.72 -11.10
CA LEU A 7 26.72 53.60 -10.16
C LEU A 7 25.32 53.00 -10.32
N LEU A 8 25.22 51.96 -11.14
CA LEU A 8 24.07 51.04 -11.12
C LEU A 8 24.18 50.19 -9.85
N CYS A 9 23.43 50.57 -8.82
CA CYS A 9 23.08 49.66 -7.73
C CYS A 9 22.21 48.54 -8.30
N ILE A 10 22.83 47.46 -8.75
CA ILE A 10 22.14 46.19 -8.99
C ILE A 10 21.81 45.66 -7.59
N GLY A 11 20.60 45.95 -7.11
CA GLY A 11 20.05 45.28 -5.95
C GLY A 11 20.00 43.79 -6.24
N PHE A 12 20.90 43.02 -5.63
CA PHE A 12 20.70 41.59 -5.49
C PHE A 12 19.45 41.43 -4.63
N ALA A 13 18.33 41.07 -5.24
CA ALA A 13 17.18 40.57 -4.51
C ALA A 13 17.66 39.30 -3.81
N THR A 14 17.86 39.38 -2.49
CA THR A 14 18.08 38.20 -1.66
C THR A 14 16.85 37.33 -1.79
N ALA A 15 17.01 36.07 -2.20
CA ALA A 15 15.92 35.11 -2.20
C ALA A 15 15.36 35.03 -0.77
N LEU A 16 14.03 35.09 -0.62
CA LEU A 16 13.37 34.92 0.66
C LEU A 16 13.63 33.48 1.15
N GLU A 17 14.37 33.33 2.24
CA GLU A 17 14.64 32.03 2.87
C GLU A 17 13.74 31.86 4.10
N CYS A 18 12.83 30.88 4.04
CA CYS A 18 11.96 30.52 5.16
C CYS A 18 12.66 29.51 6.08
N THR A 19 12.44 29.61 7.39
CA THR A 19 13.14 28.78 8.39
C THR A 19 12.15 27.98 9.23
N GLY A 20 12.56 26.79 9.68
CA GLY A 20 11.71 25.95 10.53
C GLY A 20 10.46 25.46 9.80
N ASP A 21 9.31 25.58 10.45
CA ASP A 21 7.99 25.13 9.98
C ASP A 21 7.27 26.17 9.10
N GLU A 22 8.02 26.97 8.36
CA GLU A 22 7.50 28.01 7.47
C GLU A 22 7.70 27.67 5.99
N VAL A 23 6.79 28.17 5.15
CA VAL A 23 6.83 28.04 3.69
C VAL A 23 6.67 29.42 3.05
N ALA A 24 7.35 29.69 1.94
CA ALA A 24 7.16 30.92 1.18
C ALA A 24 5.81 30.91 0.46
N CYS A 25 5.10 32.03 0.45
CA CYS A 25 3.90 32.21 -0.38
C CYS A 25 4.23 32.02 -1.88
N GLY A 26 3.20 31.83 -2.71
CA GLY A 26 3.35 31.64 -4.16
C GLY A 26 4.13 32.77 -4.84
N SER A 27 3.86 34.02 -4.42
CA SER A 27 4.56 35.24 -4.84
C SER A 27 5.99 35.36 -4.29
N ALA A 28 6.37 34.51 -3.33
CA ALA A 28 7.64 34.53 -2.59
C ALA A 28 7.92 35.86 -1.86
N GLU A 29 6.86 36.60 -1.48
CA GLU A 29 6.98 37.88 -0.78
C GLU A 29 7.07 37.75 0.75
N ARG A 30 6.51 36.67 1.32
CA ARG A 30 6.58 36.36 2.75
C ARG A 30 6.55 34.86 3.03
N CYS A 31 6.97 34.50 4.23
CA CYS A 31 6.85 33.15 4.77
C CYS A 31 5.62 33.04 5.67
N VAL A 32 4.97 31.87 5.67
CA VAL A 32 3.83 31.54 6.52
C VAL A 32 4.08 30.19 7.20
N PRO A 33 3.80 30.06 8.52
CA PRO A 33 3.85 28.78 9.22
C PRO A 33 2.88 27.74 8.65
N TYR A 34 3.23 26.45 8.70
CA TYR A 34 2.39 25.36 8.19
C TYR A 34 0.98 25.30 8.79
N ARG A 35 0.82 25.79 10.02
CA ARG A 35 -0.46 25.84 10.75
C ARG A 35 -1.44 26.89 10.21
N TYR A 36 -0.97 27.82 9.38
CA TYR A 36 -1.76 28.87 8.74
C TYR A 36 -2.13 28.54 7.30
N ILE A 37 -1.69 27.39 6.80
CA ILE A 37 -2.11 26.92 5.48
C ILE A 37 -3.48 26.26 5.63
N CYS A 38 -4.43 26.70 4.82
CA CYS A 38 -5.79 26.17 4.75
C CYS A 38 -6.55 26.27 6.08
N ASP A 39 -6.41 27.44 6.68
CA ASP A 39 -6.90 27.79 7.99
C ASP A 39 -8.15 28.70 7.95
N PHE A 40 -8.58 29.06 6.73
CA PHE A 40 -9.67 29.95 6.34
C PHE A 40 -9.36 31.45 6.45
N ASP A 41 -8.11 31.83 6.71
CA ASP A 41 -7.63 33.21 6.64
C ASP A 41 -6.55 33.36 5.57
N SER A 42 -6.49 34.52 4.90
CA SER A 42 -5.51 34.78 3.84
C SER A 42 -4.25 35.40 4.45
N ASP A 43 -3.33 34.57 4.92
CA ASP A 43 -2.03 34.97 5.43
C ASP A 43 -1.05 35.33 4.31
N CYS A 44 -1.17 34.68 3.15
CA CYS A 44 -0.48 35.10 1.94
C CYS A 44 -1.24 36.20 1.21
N SER A 45 -0.54 37.26 0.79
CA SER A 45 -1.11 38.38 0.03
C SER A 45 -1.68 37.96 -1.33
N ASP A 46 -1.21 36.84 -1.87
CA ASP A 46 -1.67 36.24 -3.12
C ASP A 46 -2.72 35.13 -2.90
N GLY A 47 -3.09 34.84 -1.65
CA GLY A 47 -4.05 33.80 -1.26
C GLY A 47 -3.59 32.37 -1.56
N SER A 48 -2.29 32.17 -1.80
CA SER A 48 -1.73 30.85 -2.16
C SER A 48 -1.83 29.80 -1.06
N ASP A 49 -1.95 30.23 0.19
CA ASP A 49 -2.19 29.44 1.39
C ASP A 49 -3.61 28.91 1.52
N GLU A 50 -4.58 29.52 0.83
CA GLU A 50 -6.00 29.16 0.85
C GLU A 50 -6.48 28.62 -0.52
N ASP A 51 -5.56 28.14 -1.37
CA ASP A 51 -5.90 27.55 -2.66
C ASP A 51 -6.81 26.31 -2.46
N PRO A 52 -7.98 26.22 -3.12
CA PRO A 52 -8.93 25.13 -2.87
C PRO A 52 -8.37 23.73 -3.14
N TYR A 53 -7.50 23.59 -4.14
CA TYR A 53 -6.88 22.30 -4.45
C TYR A 53 -5.83 21.97 -3.41
N LEU A 54 -4.97 22.93 -3.05
CA LEU A 54 -4.02 22.80 -1.95
C LEU A 54 -4.74 22.36 -0.68
N CYS A 55 -5.83 23.04 -0.31
CA CYS A 55 -6.57 22.77 0.91
C CYS A 55 -7.28 21.44 0.93
N TRP A 56 -7.76 20.94 -0.21
CA TRP A 56 -8.24 19.57 -0.26
C TRP A 56 -7.14 18.56 0.08
N ALA A 57 -5.91 18.78 -0.39
CA ALA A 57 -4.79 17.87 -0.16
C ALA A 57 -4.07 18.07 1.19
N TRP A 58 -4.17 19.27 1.75
CA TRP A 58 -3.62 19.68 3.05
C TRP A 58 -4.58 19.39 4.20
N ASN A 59 -5.86 19.19 3.91
CA ASN A 59 -6.89 18.99 4.93
C ASN A 59 -6.57 17.78 5.81
N ASN A 60 -6.44 18.04 7.10
CA ASN A 60 -6.30 17.01 8.11
C ASN A 60 -7.29 17.29 9.25
N THR A 61 -8.40 16.56 9.28
CA THR A 61 -9.45 16.70 10.30
C THR A 61 -9.11 16.00 11.61
N GLU A 62 -8.13 15.09 11.59
CA GLU A 62 -7.86 14.17 12.70
C GLU A 62 -6.70 14.61 13.61
N CYS A 63 -5.88 15.57 13.18
CA CYS A 63 -4.79 16.10 13.98
C CYS A 63 -4.82 17.63 14.06
N GLU A 64 -4.04 18.18 14.98
CA GLU A 64 -3.81 19.62 15.08
C GLU A 64 -3.21 20.19 13.78
N ARG A 65 -3.54 21.45 13.47
CA ARG A 65 -3.03 22.16 12.28
C ARG A 65 -1.49 22.15 12.27
N GLY A 66 -0.90 21.87 11.11
CA GLY A 66 0.56 21.68 10.97
C GLY A 66 1.05 20.26 11.25
N SER A 67 0.16 19.34 11.64
CA SER A 67 0.44 17.91 11.78
C SER A 67 -0.35 17.08 10.76
N ALA A 68 0.15 15.88 10.46
CA ALA A 68 -0.47 14.89 9.58
C ALA A 68 -0.68 13.56 10.33
N GLN A 69 -1.77 12.87 10.02
CA GLN A 69 -2.01 11.52 10.55
C GLN A 69 -1.14 10.52 9.79
N CYS A 70 -0.24 9.84 10.51
CA CYS A 70 0.60 8.77 10.00
C CYS A 70 0.08 7.42 10.51
N LEU A 71 -0.37 6.57 9.58
CA LEU A 71 -0.75 5.18 9.85
C LEU A 71 0.47 4.31 9.61
N THR A 72 0.94 3.65 10.67
CA THR A 72 2.01 2.64 10.59
C THR A 72 1.59 1.40 11.35
N ASN A 73 1.66 0.23 10.70
CA ASN A 73 1.32 -1.07 11.31
C ASN A 73 -0.04 -1.07 12.04
N GLY A 74 -1.05 -0.41 11.47
CA GLY A 74 -2.41 -0.33 12.05
C GLY A 74 -2.57 0.63 13.24
N ARG A 75 -1.56 1.46 13.54
CA ARG A 75 -1.66 2.53 14.55
C ARG A 75 -1.65 3.89 13.87
N ALA A 76 -2.60 4.75 14.26
CA ALA A 76 -2.64 6.15 13.87
C ALA A 76 -1.85 6.99 14.87
N GLU A 77 -0.90 7.77 14.38
CA GLU A 77 -0.12 8.72 15.16
C GLU A 77 -0.14 10.09 14.46
N CYS A 78 -0.41 11.16 15.21
CA CYS A 78 -0.30 12.52 14.69
C CYS A 78 1.15 13.00 14.81
N ILE A 79 1.79 13.27 13.68
CA ILE A 79 3.18 13.74 13.61
C ILE A 79 3.27 15.05 12.84
N PRO A 80 4.29 15.90 13.08
CA PRO A 80 4.48 17.12 12.30
C PRO A 80 4.60 16.82 10.79
N ILE A 81 4.06 17.70 9.94
CA ILE A 81 4.06 17.49 8.47
C ILE A 81 5.47 17.28 7.90
N GLU A 82 6.47 18.01 8.41
CA GLU A 82 7.87 17.83 8.00
C GLU A 82 8.41 16.43 8.34
N THR A 83 8.05 15.90 9.52
CA THR A 83 8.39 14.53 9.93
C THR A 83 7.65 13.50 9.08
N TYR A 84 6.38 13.75 8.72
CA TYR A 84 5.59 12.89 7.85
C TYR A 84 6.26 12.72 6.48
N CYS A 85 6.73 13.83 5.89
CA CYS A 85 7.34 13.82 4.57
C CYS A 85 8.72 13.12 4.53
N HIS A 86 9.51 13.20 5.60
CA HIS A 86 10.83 12.58 5.66
C HIS A 86 10.82 11.10 6.08
N ARG A 87 9.71 10.54 6.58
CA ARG A 87 9.66 9.17 7.09
C ARG A 87 9.49 8.14 5.95
N THR A 88 10.55 7.38 5.66
CA THR A 88 10.57 6.44 4.53
C THR A 88 10.48 4.95 4.91
N GLN A 89 10.69 4.58 6.18
CA GLN A 89 10.70 3.17 6.62
C GLN A 89 10.15 2.96 8.05
N PRO A 90 8.97 2.31 8.20
CA PRO A 90 7.93 2.18 7.19
C PRO A 90 7.41 3.57 6.80
N ALA A 91 7.11 3.76 5.51
CA ALA A 91 6.48 5.00 5.04
C ALA A 91 5.11 5.19 5.72
N CYS A 92 4.76 6.44 6.04
CA CYS A 92 3.43 6.76 6.51
C CYS A 92 2.40 6.50 5.40
N SER A 93 1.39 5.68 5.69
CA SER A 93 0.12 5.69 4.95
C SER A 93 -0.79 6.68 5.69
N GLY A 94 -1.45 7.65 5.04
CA GLY A 94 -2.11 8.71 5.80
C GLY A 94 -2.97 9.66 4.98
N SER A 95 -3.56 10.64 5.67
CA SER A 95 -4.51 11.61 5.11
C SER A 95 -3.87 12.68 4.23
N LEU A 96 -2.55 12.86 4.29
CA LEU A 96 -1.83 13.90 3.54
C LEU A 96 -1.38 13.40 2.17
N ASN A 97 -1.74 14.13 1.11
CA ASN A 97 -1.29 13.83 -0.25
C ASN A 97 0.23 14.01 -0.35
N ARG A 98 0.94 13.03 -0.92
CA ARG A 98 2.40 13.08 -1.05
C ARG A 98 2.94 14.25 -1.89
N ARG A 99 2.11 14.89 -2.74
CA ARG A 99 2.50 16.12 -3.48
C ARG A 99 2.78 17.28 -2.55
N VAL A 100 2.13 17.31 -1.40
CA VAL A 100 2.37 18.31 -0.36
C VAL A 100 3.83 18.24 0.11
N CYS A 101 4.44 17.05 0.15
CA CYS A 101 5.83 16.93 0.57
C CYS A 101 6.82 17.65 -0.34
N SER A 102 6.54 17.81 -1.64
CA SER A 102 7.37 18.64 -2.52
C SER A 102 7.32 20.13 -2.13
N ILE A 103 6.17 20.62 -1.66
CA ILE A 103 6.02 22.00 -1.16
C ILE A 103 6.85 22.21 0.11
N ILE A 104 6.87 21.20 0.99
CA ILE A 104 7.63 21.21 2.25
C ILE A 104 9.14 21.18 1.98
N GLU A 105 9.57 20.32 1.05
CA GLU A 105 10.98 20.19 0.64
C GLU A 105 11.47 21.46 -0.06
N ASP A 106 10.69 22.01 -1.00
CA ASP A 106 11.03 23.21 -1.76
C ASP A 106 10.79 24.52 -0.97
N LYS A 107 10.21 24.43 0.25
CA LYS A 107 9.81 25.54 1.12
C LYS A 107 9.03 26.63 0.39
N LYS A 108 8.20 26.27 -0.59
CA LYS A 108 7.44 27.22 -1.42
C LYS A 108 6.05 26.72 -1.80
N LEU A 109 5.03 27.52 -1.51
CA LEU A 109 3.66 27.29 -1.97
C LEU A 109 3.59 27.39 -3.48
N VAL A 110 3.08 26.34 -4.10
CA VAL A 110 2.78 26.27 -5.52
C VAL A 110 1.45 25.55 -5.71
N PRO A 111 0.66 25.89 -6.74
CA PRO A 111 -0.57 25.17 -7.02
C PRO A 111 -0.30 23.68 -7.20
N LEU A 112 -1.07 22.79 -6.57
CA LEU A 112 -0.86 21.34 -6.66
C LEU A 112 -0.85 20.80 -8.09
N ALA A 113 -1.62 21.43 -8.98
CA ALA A 113 -1.65 21.08 -10.40
C ALA A 113 -0.32 21.34 -11.12
N SER A 114 0.52 22.23 -10.58
CA SER A 114 1.84 22.56 -11.11
C SER A 114 2.94 21.62 -10.61
N ILE A 115 2.71 20.90 -9.51
CA ILE A 115 3.63 19.88 -8.96
C ILE A 115 3.55 18.64 -9.85
N LYS A 116 4.45 18.59 -10.83
CA LYS A 116 4.76 17.36 -11.54
C LYS A 116 5.74 16.60 -10.67
N PHE A 117 5.35 15.43 -10.18
CA PHE A 117 6.34 14.47 -9.69
C PHE A 117 7.24 14.14 -10.88
N ILE A 118 8.41 14.78 -10.92
CA ILE A 118 9.51 14.30 -11.73
C ILE A 118 9.96 13.06 -10.95
N PRO A 119 9.77 11.83 -11.46
CA PRO A 119 10.32 10.68 -10.77
C PRO A 119 11.82 10.91 -10.60
N ASP A 120 12.38 10.56 -9.44
CA ASP A 120 13.78 10.77 -9.03
C ASP A 120 14.86 10.21 -10.00
N ASN A 121 14.44 9.63 -11.13
CA ASN A 121 15.32 9.06 -12.14
C ASN A 121 15.30 9.95 -13.38
N GLU A 122 16.47 10.15 -14.00
CA GLU A 122 16.54 10.79 -15.30
C GLU A 122 15.53 10.14 -16.28
N PRO A 123 14.90 10.90 -17.19
CA PRO A 123 13.91 10.35 -18.12
C PRO A 123 14.41 9.14 -18.91
N ALA A 124 15.73 9.09 -19.19
CA ALA A 124 16.39 7.95 -19.83
C ALA A 124 16.38 6.70 -18.95
N ASP A 125 16.62 6.84 -17.65
CA ASP A 125 16.60 5.73 -16.69
C ASP A 125 15.18 5.22 -16.45
N ALA A 126 14.19 6.12 -16.38
CA ALA A 126 12.78 5.74 -16.30
C ALA A 126 12.32 4.97 -17.54
N TYR A 127 12.71 5.43 -18.74
CA TYR A 127 12.45 4.72 -19.99
C TYR A 127 13.12 3.34 -20.02
N ASN A 128 14.42 3.26 -19.73
CA ASN A 128 15.15 1.99 -19.72
C ASN A 128 14.59 1.00 -18.70
N ARG A 129 14.20 1.49 -17.52
CA ARG A 129 13.53 0.67 -16.49
C ARG A 129 12.15 0.20 -16.95
N SER A 130 11.37 1.04 -17.62
CA SER A 130 10.07 0.64 -18.20
C SER A 130 10.23 -0.43 -19.29
N VAL A 131 11.25 -0.30 -20.15
CA VAL A 131 11.58 -1.29 -21.18
C VAL A 131 12.04 -2.60 -20.54
N SER A 132 12.87 -2.54 -19.49
CA SER A 132 13.31 -3.72 -18.74
C SER A 132 12.13 -4.43 -18.05
N LEU A 133 11.26 -3.68 -17.37
CA LEU A 133 10.04 -4.22 -16.75
C LEU A 133 9.11 -4.83 -17.80
N GLY A 134 8.98 -4.22 -18.97
CA GLY A 134 8.22 -4.78 -20.10
C GLY A 134 8.83 -6.09 -20.64
N ALA A 135 10.16 -6.17 -20.70
CA ALA A 135 10.86 -7.39 -21.12
C ALA A 135 10.74 -8.50 -20.06
N GLU A 136 10.81 -8.16 -18.78
CA GLU A 136 10.59 -9.06 -17.65
C GLU A 136 9.16 -9.58 -17.63
N LEU A 137 8.17 -8.69 -17.75
CA LEU A 137 6.75 -9.03 -17.89
C LEU A 137 6.52 -9.99 -19.06
N ARG A 138 7.10 -9.71 -20.24
CA ARG A 138 6.98 -10.59 -21.40
C ARG A 138 7.62 -11.97 -21.17
N THR A 139 8.74 -12.02 -20.47
CA THR A 139 9.42 -13.29 -20.15
C THR A 139 8.59 -14.10 -19.17
N ASN A 140 8.03 -13.45 -18.15
CA ASN A 140 7.14 -14.09 -17.17
C ASN A 140 5.82 -14.55 -17.83
N LEU A 141 5.25 -13.73 -18.72
CA LEU A 141 4.06 -14.09 -19.50
C LEU A 141 4.31 -15.29 -20.41
N ASN A 142 5.48 -15.42 -21.05
CA ASN A 142 5.78 -16.54 -21.96
C ASN A 142 5.77 -17.90 -21.25
N ASN A 143 6.03 -17.95 -19.94
CA ASN A 143 5.91 -19.17 -19.14
C ASN A 143 4.46 -19.49 -18.76
N THR A 144 3.53 -18.54 -18.92
CA THR A 144 2.09 -18.65 -18.62
C THR A 144 1.21 -18.69 -19.88
N LEU A 145 1.76 -18.33 -21.04
CA LEU A 145 0.99 -17.97 -22.24
C LEU A 145 0.38 -19.16 -23.00
N SER A 146 0.87 -20.39 -22.82
CA SER A 146 0.32 -21.56 -23.52
C SER A 146 0.76 -22.85 -22.83
N HIS A 147 -0.10 -23.44 -22.01
CA HIS A 147 0.02 -24.85 -21.64
C HIS A 147 -0.82 -25.66 -22.64
N PRO A 148 -0.32 -26.78 -23.22
CA PRO A 148 -1.08 -27.54 -24.22
C PRO A 148 -2.46 -28.03 -23.72
N ASP A 149 -2.60 -28.17 -22.39
CA ASP A 149 -3.82 -28.63 -21.73
C ASP A 149 -4.72 -27.49 -21.18
N CYS A 150 -4.33 -26.22 -21.32
CA CYS A 150 -5.11 -25.07 -20.82
C CYS A 150 -5.25 -23.98 -21.90
N PRO A 151 -6.32 -23.15 -21.84
CA PRO A 151 -6.44 -21.97 -22.68
C PRO A 151 -5.28 -20.98 -22.51
N ASP A 152 -5.10 -20.09 -23.49
CA ASP A 152 -4.12 -19.00 -23.42
C ASP A 152 -4.24 -18.24 -22.09
N PHE A 153 -3.10 -17.86 -21.51
CA PHE A 153 -2.97 -17.21 -20.19
C PHE A 153 -3.23 -18.09 -18.97
N TYR A 154 -3.46 -19.41 -19.15
CA TYR A 154 -3.61 -20.36 -18.06
C TYR A 154 -2.51 -21.44 -18.09
N THR A 155 -2.10 -21.85 -16.90
CA THR A 155 -1.19 -22.98 -16.68
C THR A 155 -1.87 -24.05 -15.84
N ARG A 156 -1.41 -25.29 -16.01
CA ARG A 156 -1.98 -26.45 -15.30
C ARG A 156 -1.43 -26.52 -13.88
N VAL A 157 -2.32 -26.47 -12.90
CA VAL A 157 -2.02 -26.60 -11.46
C VAL A 157 -2.93 -27.68 -10.89
N GLY A 158 -2.36 -28.85 -10.55
CA GLY A 158 -3.15 -30.03 -10.22
C GLY A 158 -4.00 -30.47 -11.43
N ASP A 159 -5.32 -30.46 -11.26
CA ASP A 159 -6.32 -30.69 -12.30
C ASP A 159 -7.02 -29.41 -12.79
N GLN A 160 -6.63 -28.24 -12.29
CA GLN A 160 -7.21 -26.94 -12.66
C GLN A 160 -6.31 -26.16 -13.62
N CYS A 161 -6.93 -25.31 -14.43
CA CYS A 161 -6.23 -24.29 -15.23
C CYS A 161 -6.30 -22.96 -14.49
N LEU A 162 -5.14 -22.51 -13.99
CA LEU A 162 -5.01 -21.29 -13.19
C LEU A 162 -4.19 -20.24 -13.92
N SER A 163 -4.56 -18.97 -13.73
CA SER A 163 -3.74 -17.82 -14.14
C SER A 163 -3.22 -17.12 -12.88
N VAL A 164 -1.91 -17.21 -12.65
CA VAL A 164 -1.22 -16.65 -11.47
C VAL A 164 -0.57 -15.32 -11.87
N PHE A 165 -1.34 -14.24 -11.90
CA PHE A 165 -0.86 -12.95 -12.38
C PHE A 165 -0.22 -12.13 -11.25
N TYR A 166 0.98 -12.52 -10.82
CA TYR A 166 1.64 -11.91 -9.65
C TYR A 166 2.22 -10.50 -9.88
N VAL A 167 2.33 -10.03 -11.13
CA VAL A 167 2.99 -8.76 -11.47
C VAL A 167 2.06 -7.55 -11.35
N GLY A 168 0.77 -7.71 -11.57
CA GLY A 168 -0.20 -6.61 -11.47
C GLY A 168 -1.07 -6.74 -10.24
N ARG A 169 -1.27 -5.62 -9.54
CA ARG A 169 -2.14 -5.50 -8.38
C ARG A 169 -3.32 -4.62 -8.71
N SER A 170 -4.48 -4.92 -8.13
CA SER A 170 -5.71 -4.17 -8.31
C SER A 170 -6.68 -4.42 -7.15
N SER A 171 -7.75 -3.63 -7.06
CA SER A 171 -8.86 -3.92 -6.15
C SER A 171 -9.56 -5.24 -6.50
N TRP A 172 -10.33 -5.80 -5.56
CA TRP A 172 -11.02 -7.08 -5.77
C TRP A 172 -11.96 -7.05 -6.99
N GLY A 173 -12.69 -5.93 -7.18
CA GLY A 173 -13.61 -5.77 -8.30
C GLY A 173 -12.90 -5.70 -9.65
N GLU A 174 -11.78 -5.00 -9.73
CA GLU A 174 -10.93 -4.91 -10.92
C GLU A 174 -10.26 -6.25 -11.24
N ALA A 175 -9.77 -6.95 -10.21
CA ALA A 175 -9.20 -8.29 -10.32
C ALA A 175 -10.20 -9.29 -10.90
N ARG A 176 -11.46 -9.23 -10.44
CA ARG A 176 -12.54 -10.04 -11.01
C ARG A 176 -12.83 -9.69 -12.47
N ALA A 177 -12.91 -8.41 -12.80
CA ALA A 177 -13.12 -7.96 -14.17
C ALA A 177 -11.99 -8.44 -15.11
N PHE A 178 -10.74 -8.42 -14.62
CA PHE A 178 -9.59 -8.98 -15.33
C PHE A 178 -9.75 -10.48 -15.57
N CYS A 179 -10.05 -11.29 -14.54
CA CYS A 179 -10.25 -12.74 -14.70
C CYS A 179 -11.39 -13.05 -15.69
N LYS A 180 -12.47 -12.27 -15.68
CA LYS A 180 -13.57 -12.38 -16.66
C LYS A 180 -13.10 -12.07 -18.08
N HIS A 181 -12.25 -11.07 -18.25
CA HIS A 181 -11.75 -10.66 -19.55
C HIS A 181 -10.88 -11.75 -20.22
N ILE A 182 -10.08 -12.47 -19.43
CA ILE A 182 -9.24 -13.56 -19.93
C ILE A 182 -9.97 -14.92 -20.05
N GLY A 183 -11.29 -14.95 -19.84
CA GLY A 183 -12.10 -16.17 -20.05
C GLY A 183 -12.27 -17.07 -18.82
N GLY A 184 -12.17 -16.51 -17.61
CA GLY A 184 -12.40 -17.23 -16.35
C GLY A 184 -13.15 -16.42 -15.31
N ASP A 185 -12.86 -16.68 -14.03
CA ASP A 185 -13.29 -15.87 -12.88
C ASP A 185 -12.22 -15.96 -11.78
N LEU A 186 -12.38 -15.21 -10.69
CA LEU A 186 -11.51 -15.38 -9.52
C LEU A 186 -11.61 -16.80 -8.96
N LEU A 187 -10.48 -17.35 -8.50
CA LEU A 187 -10.39 -18.73 -8.02
C LEU A 187 -11.29 -18.99 -6.81
N SER A 188 -12.14 -20.02 -6.93
CA SER A 188 -12.84 -20.65 -5.81
C SER A 188 -12.13 -21.95 -5.41
N ILE A 189 -11.79 -22.10 -4.12
CA ILE A 189 -11.12 -23.30 -3.61
C ILE A 189 -12.16 -24.28 -3.08
N GLN A 190 -12.42 -25.32 -3.86
CA GLN A 190 -13.52 -26.27 -3.62
C GLN A 190 -13.14 -27.38 -2.62
N ASN A 191 -11.85 -27.73 -2.52
CA ASN A 191 -11.38 -28.80 -1.64
C ASN A 191 -9.92 -28.60 -1.21
N ALA A 192 -9.47 -29.41 -0.25
CA ALA A 192 -8.12 -29.34 0.29
C ALA A 192 -7.04 -29.75 -0.74
N SER A 193 -7.37 -30.60 -1.73
CA SER A 193 -6.40 -30.98 -2.78
C SER A 193 -6.06 -29.76 -3.64
N HIS A 194 -7.06 -29.02 -4.11
CA HIS A 194 -6.85 -27.81 -4.91
C HIS A 194 -6.04 -26.76 -4.14
N TYR A 195 -6.27 -26.64 -2.83
CA TYR A 195 -5.47 -25.77 -1.98
C TYR A 195 -4.01 -26.19 -1.93
N ILE A 196 -3.74 -27.48 -1.72
CA ILE A 196 -2.38 -28.03 -1.66
C ILE A 196 -1.67 -27.87 -3.01
N ASP A 197 -2.36 -28.18 -4.11
CA ASP A 197 -1.81 -28.06 -5.47
C ASP A 197 -1.44 -26.60 -5.78
N LEU A 198 -2.30 -25.64 -5.41
CA LEU A 198 -2.02 -24.21 -5.51
C LEU A 198 -0.79 -23.82 -4.69
N VAL A 199 -0.77 -24.15 -3.39
CA VAL A 199 0.32 -23.73 -2.49
C VAL A 199 1.66 -24.34 -2.92
N ASN A 200 1.67 -25.60 -3.35
CA ASN A 200 2.86 -26.25 -3.90
C ASN A 200 3.34 -25.52 -5.15
N HIS A 201 2.43 -25.21 -6.09
CA HIS A 201 2.77 -24.49 -7.31
C HIS A 201 3.37 -23.10 -7.00
N LEU A 202 2.78 -22.34 -6.09
CA LEU A 202 3.30 -21.03 -5.68
C LEU A 202 4.69 -21.16 -5.03
N SER A 203 4.87 -22.15 -4.14
CA SER A 203 6.14 -22.38 -3.45
C SER A 203 7.26 -22.85 -4.38
N GLU A 204 6.98 -23.78 -5.29
CA GLU A 204 7.96 -24.33 -6.24
C GLU A 204 8.46 -23.25 -7.21
N ASN A 205 7.58 -22.32 -7.58
CA ASN A 205 7.89 -21.18 -8.44
C ASN A 205 8.39 -19.95 -7.66
N GLN A 206 8.64 -20.08 -6.34
CA GLN A 206 9.17 -19.00 -5.48
C GLN A 206 8.30 -17.73 -5.49
N ILE A 207 6.99 -17.90 -5.65
CA ILE A 207 6.02 -16.82 -5.64
C ILE A 207 5.65 -16.52 -4.18
N THR A 208 5.72 -15.25 -3.79
CA THR A 208 5.44 -14.76 -2.43
C THR A 208 4.45 -13.61 -2.40
N SER A 209 3.75 -13.38 -3.52
CA SER A 209 2.72 -12.33 -3.65
C SER A 209 1.40 -12.73 -2.99
N ASP A 210 0.61 -11.73 -2.62
CA ASP A 210 -0.76 -11.90 -2.12
C ASP A 210 -1.75 -11.85 -3.28
N PHE A 211 -2.76 -12.71 -3.25
CA PHE A 211 -3.72 -12.84 -4.34
C PHE A 211 -5.18 -12.77 -3.90
N TRP A 212 -6.00 -12.13 -4.73
CA TRP A 212 -7.45 -12.15 -4.59
C TRP A 212 -8.04 -13.52 -4.93
N LEU A 213 -8.98 -13.97 -4.10
CA LEU A 213 -9.81 -15.14 -4.33
C LEU A 213 -11.27 -14.74 -4.64
N GLY A 214 -12.04 -15.67 -5.18
CA GLY A 214 -13.47 -15.47 -5.49
C GLY A 214 -14.38 -15.54 -4.26
N GLY A 215 -13.89 -15.24 -3.07
CA GLY A 215 -14.65 -15.31 -1.84
C GLY A 215 -15.11 -13.93 -1.37
N ARG A 216 -16.34 -13.82 -0.89
CA ARG A 216 -16.90 -12.60 -0.29
C ARG A 216 -17.78 -12.92 0.91
N TYR A 217 -17.92 -11.97 1.83
CA TYR A 217 -18.85 -12.06 2.93
C TYR A 217 -20.21 -11.49 2.53
N GLU A 218 -21.26 -12.30 2.64
CA GLU A 218 -22.64 -11.89 2.39
C GLU A 218 -23.31 -11.46 3.70
N LEU A 219 -23.76 -10.21 3.75
CA LEU A 219 -24.36 -9.61 4.95
C LEU A 219 -25.75 -10.18 5.26
N ASP A 220 -26.50 -10.59 4.24
CA ASP A 220 -27.84 -11.16 4.41
C ASP A 220 -27.79 -12.53 5.08
N ASP A 221 -26.83 -13.36 4.66
CA ASP A 221 -26.63 -14.73 5.18
C ASP A 221 -25.61 -14.79 6.32
N LEU A 222 -24.96 -13.67 6.65
CA LEU A 222 -23.86 -13.54 7.62
C LEU A 222 -22.78 -14.62 7.42
N SER A 223 -22.45 -14.90 6.16
CA SER A 223 -21.60 -16.03 5.79
C SER A 223 -20.64 -15.72 4.65
N TRP A 224 -19.53 -16.46 4.62
CA TRP A 224 -18.54 -16.41 3.55
C TRP A 224 -18.96 -17.32 2.40
N MET A 225 -19.07 -16.75 1.21
CA MET A 225 -19.58 -17.41 0.00
C MET A 225 -18.60 -17.24 -1.16
N TRP A 226 -18.45 -18.29 -1.95
CA TRP A 226 -17.77 -18.24 -3.24
C TRP A 226 -18.67 -17.57 -4.30
N LEU A 227 -18.06 -17.08 -5.38
CA LEU A 227 -18.78 -16.44 -6.51
C LEU A 227 -19.83 -17.34 -7.19
N ASP A 228 -19.74 -18.65 -7.03
CA ASP A 228 -20.71 -19.62 -7.55
C ASP A 228 -21.91 -19.87 -6.59
N GLY A 229 -21.93 -19.18 -5.44
CA GLY A 229 -22.96 -19.32 -4.42
C GLY A 229 -22.75 -20.51 -3.49
N THR A 230 -21.61 -21.20 -3.53
CA THR A 230 -21.27 -22.25 -2.56
C THR A 230 -20.64 -21.64 -1.31
N PRO A 231 -20.86 -22.23 -0.11
CA PRO A 231 -20.26 -21.72 1.12
C PRO A 231 -18.75 -21.98 1.15
N MET A 232 -18.00 -21.03 1.67
CA MET A 232 -16.56 -21.17 1.83
C MET A 232 -16.22 -22.11 3.00
N PRO A 233 -15.27 -23.04 2.84
CA PRO A 233 -14.80 -23.85 3.95
C PRO A 233 -14.10 -22.97 4.98
N GLN A 234 -14.48 -23.09 6.25
CA GLN A 234 -13.89 -22.36 7.37
C GLN A 234 -12.88 -23.25 8.11
N GLY A 235 -11.81 -22.63 8.62
CA GLY A 235 -10.78 -23.31 9.39
C GLY A 235 -9.69 -24.00 8.58
N THR A 236 -8.99 -24.95 9.20
CA THR A 236 -7.80 -25.60 8.63
C THR A 236 -8.15 -26.47 7.42
N PRO A 237 -7.35 -26.47 6.35
CA PRO A 237 -6.05 -25.78 6.18
C PRO A 237 -6.14 -24.38 5.55
N PHE A 238 -7.35 -23.87 5.37
CA PHE A 238 -7.62 -22.72 4.51
C PHE A 238 -7.36 -21.40 5.21
N TRP A 239 -8.00 -21.15 6.35
CA TRP A 239 -7.95 -19.87 7.06
C TRP A 239 -6.93 -19.87 8.19
N SER A 240 -6.17 -18.78 8.31
CA SER A 240 -5.24 -18.57 9.43
C SER A 240 -5.11 -17.09 9.76
N LEU A 241 -5.53 -16.69 10.96
CA LEU A 241 -5.26 -15.36 11.48
C LEU A 241 -4.03 -15.42 12.38
N ARG A 242 -2.96 -14.70 12.01
CA ARG A 242 -1.78 -14.54 12.85
C ARG A 242 -1.92 -13.28 13.69
N ARG A 243 -2.29 -13.43 14.97
CA ARG A 243 -2.23 -12.32 15.93
C ARG A 243 -0.89 -12.32 16.66
N TYR A 244 -0.20 -11.17 16.62
CA TYR A 244 1.04 -10.93 17.37
C TYR A 244 0.65 -10.32 18.73
N HIS A 245 1.01 -11.00 19.81
CA HIS A 245 0.86 -10.47 21.16
C HIS A 245 2.20 -10.50 21.89
N HIS A 246 2.43 -9.52 22.77
CA HIS A 246 3.50 -9.62 23.75
C HIS A 246 3.23 -10.82 24.65
N CYS A 247 4.22 -11.70 24.80
CA CYS A 247 4.11 -12.83 25.71
C CYS A 247 4.15 -12.37 27.17
N ASP A 248 3.35 -12.99 28.04
CA ASP A 248 3.56 -12.92 29.48
C ASP A 248 4.76 -13.80 29.86
N THR A 249 5.82 -13.17 30.36
CA THR A 249 6.99 -13.89 30.84
C THR A 249 6.67 -14.59 32.15
N ARG A 250 7.20 -15.81 32.32
CA ARG A 250 7.09 -16.53 33.60
C ARG A 250 8.45 -17.07 34.04
N ASN A 251 8.68 -17.04 35.33
CA ASN A 251 9.88 -17.61 35.93
C ASN A 251 9.74 -19.13 36.05
N VAL A 252 10.68 -19.86 35.46
CA VAL A 252 10.73 -21.33 35.52
C VAL A 252 12.03 -21.76 36.19
N THR A 253 11.91 -22.59 37.22
CA THR A 253 13.04 -23.27 37.86
C THR A 253 13.44 -24.49 37.03
N VAL A 254 14.69 -24.54 36.59
CA VAL A 254 15.20 -25.69 35.83
C VAL A 254 15.39 -26.86 36.79
N ALA A 255 14.68 -27.96 36.54
CA ALA A 255 14.70 -29.15 37.40
C ALA A 255 16.13 -29.65 37.65
N GLY A 256 16.50 -29.78 38.92
CA GLY A 256 17.86 -30.18 39.34
C GLY A 256 18.84 -29.01 39.52
N THR A 257 18.40 -27.76 39.39
CA THR A 257 19.22 -26.56 39.65
C THR A 257 18.45 -25.53 40.49
N TYR A 258 19.16 -24.55 41.07
CA TYR A 258 18.57 -23.37 41.71
C TYR A 258 18.40 -22.17 40.76
N GLN A 259 18.64 -22.36 39.46
CA GLN A 259 18.49 -21.29 38.48
C GLN A 259 17.03 -21.06 38.13
N VAL A 260 16.61 -19.81 38.21
CA VAL A 260 15.33 -19.31 37.72
C VAL A 260 15.58 -18.63 36.37
N LEU A 261 14.91 -19.08 35.32
CA LEU A 261 14.99 -18.49 33.99
C LEU A 261 13.65 -17.87 33.59
N GLU A 262 13.70 -16.81 32.80
CA GLU A 262 12.52 -16.24 32.14
C GLU A 262 12.13 -17.11 30.95
N ALA A 263 10.97 -17.76 31.05
CA ALA A 263 10.33 -18.45 29.94
C ALA A 263 9.36 -17.53 29.21
N ASN A 264 9.13 -17.81 27.92
CA ASN A 264 8.26 -17.04 27.02
C ASN A 264 8.73 -15.59 26.80
N ASN A 265 10.04 -15.31 26.87
CA ASN A 265 10.58 -14.00 26.50
C ASN A 265 10.61 -13.86 24.96
N GLY A 266 9.77 -13.00 24.39
CA GLY A 266 9.67 -12.77 22.94
C GLY A 266 8.27 -12.41 22.45
N GLU A 267 8.02 -12.60 21.14
CA GLU A 267 6.71 -12.47 20.52
C GLU A 267 5.98 -13.81 20.48
N CYS A 268 4.72 -13.82 20.95
CA CYS A 268 3.85 -14.99 20.92
C CYS A 268 2.87 -14.87 19.76
N TYR A 269 2.64 -15.99 19.06
CA TYR A 269 1.67 -16.06 17.97
C TYR A 269 0.47 -16.90 18.41
N HIS A 270 -0.73 -16.36 18.24
CA HIS A 270 -1.95 -17.14 18.29
C HIS A 270 -2.45 -17.35 16.86
N TYR A 271 -2.69 -18.61 16.48
CA TYR A 271 -3.34 -18.94 15.22
C TYR A 271 -4.82 -19.13 15.47
N THR A 272 -5.66 -18.30 14.87
CA THR A 272 -7.10 -18.55 14.84
C THR A 272 -7.43 -19.13 13.47
N GLN A 273 -8.00 -20.34 13.46
CA GLN A 273 -8.34 -21.07 12.25
C GLN A 273 -9.78 -20.73 11.84
N ALA A 274 -10.02 -19.47 11.51
CA ALA A 274 -11.30 -18.95 11.03
C ALA A 274 -11.06 -17.57 10.38
N PRO A 275 -11.95 -17.11 9.48
CA PRO A 275 -12.00 -15.70 9.09
C PRO A 275 -12.12 -14.80 10.33
N GLU A 276 -11.75 -13.52 10.23
CA GLU A 276 -11.94 -12.61 11.37
C GLU A 276 -13.43 -12.44 11.69
N ASP A 277 -13.74 -12.39 12.99
CA ASP A 277 -15.09 -12.16 13.51
C ASP A 277 -15.08 -10.95 14.45
N PRO A 278 -15.74 -9.83 14.08
CA PRO A 278 -16.40 -9.60 12.79
C PRO A 278 -15.38 -9.48 11.63
N PRO A 279 -15.79 -9.78 10.38
CA PRO A 279 -14.91 -9.65 9.22
C PRO A 279 -14.52 -8.18 9.03
N ARG A 280 -13.24 -7.94 8.73
CA ARG A 280 -12.70 -6.60 8.48
C ARG A 280 -12.83 -6.17 7.03
N GLY A 281 -12.59 -7.12 6.13
CA GLY A 281 -12.35 -6.83 4.73
C GLY A 281 -13.49 -7.11 3.74
N PHE A 282 -14.40 -8.01 4.12
CA PHE A 282 -15.49 -8.54 3.29
C PHE A 282 -15.08 -9.25 1.97
N CYS A 283 -13.80 -9.22 1.57
CA CYS A 283 -13.26 -9.95 0.42
C CYS A 283 -12.17 -10.94 0.86
N ALA A 284 -12.11 -12.11 0.21
CA ALA A 284 -11.16 -13.16 0.55
C ALA A 284 -9.89 -13.07 -0.31
N ALA A 285 -8.75 -13.25 0.33
CA ALA A 285 -7.45 -13.34 -0.31
C ALA A 285 -6.69 -14.59 0.13
N ILE A 286 -5.66 -14.97 -0.61
CA ILE A 286 -4.59 -15.87 -0.18
C ILE A 286 -3.31 -15.05 -0.02
N THR A 287 -2.81 -14.99 1.21
CA THR A 287 -1.76 -14.05 1.63
C THR A 287 -0.51 -14.84 2.02
N TYR A 288 0.65 -14.30 1.67
CA TYR A 288 1.94 -14.90 2.00
C TYR A 288 2.52 -14.31 3.29
N GLY A 289 2.83 -15.18 4.25
CA GLY A 289 3.64 -14.82 5.43
C GLY A 289 4.90 -15.68 5.52
N LYS A 290 4.81 -16.79 6.25
CA LYS A 290 5.80 -17.89 6.21
C LYS A 290 5.32 -19.09 5.38
N HIS A 291 4.02 -19.14 5.17
CA HIS A 291 3.26 -20.08 4.36
C HIS A 291 2.05 -19.29 3.82
N PHE A 292 1.39 -19.84 2.81
CA PHE A 292 0.14 -19.28 2.31
C PHE A 292 -1.03 -19.64 3.22
N TYR A 293 -1.94 -18.69 3.40
CA TYR A 293 -3.18 -18.84 4.15
C TYR A 293 -4.24 -17.88 3.62
N MET A 294 -5.52 -18.20 3.84
CA MET A 294 -6.64 -17.33 3.50
C MET A 294 -6.86 -16.27 4.58
N SER A 295 -7.10 -15.04 4.14
CA SER A 295 -7.41 -13.89 4.98
C SER A 295 -8.60 -13.09 4.43
N ASP A 296 -9.25 -12.33 5.32
CA ASP A 296 -10.29 -11.38 4.97
C ASP A 296 -9.69 -9.97 4.87
N GLU A 297 -9.76 -9.39 3.68
CA GLU A 297 -9.01 -8.19 3.30
C GLU A 297 -9.96 -7.15 2.71
N ASP A 298 -9.67 -5.87 2.95
CA ASP A 298 -10.48 -4.76 2.40
C ASP A 298 -10.55 -4.92 0.88
N CYS A 299 -11.76 -5.02 0.34
CA CYS A 299 -12.00 -5.19 -1.09
C CYS A 299 -11.32 -4.11 -1.97
N LEU A 300 -10.97 -2.95 -1.41
CA LEU A 300 -10.24 -1.87 -2.11
C LEU A 300 -8.72 -1.98 -2.01
N ALA A 301 -8.18 -2.97 -1.28
CA ALA A 301 -6.75 -3.20 -1.20
C ALA A 301 -6.15 -3.66 -2.54
N ASP A 302 -4.85 -3.41 -2.72
CA ASP A 302 -4.13 -3.76 -3.94
C ASP A 302 -3.47 -5.14 -3.83
N MET A 303 -4.10 -6.16 -4.45
CA MET A 303 -3.56 -7.53 -4.52
C MET A 303 -3.62 -8.09 -5.94
N SER A 304 -2.88 -9.16 -6.17
CA SER A 304 -2.76 -9.77 -7.49
C SER A 304 -3.97 -10.65 -7.82
N PRO A 305 -4.50 -10.66 -9.06
CA PRO A 305 -5.60 -11.57 -9.41
C PRO A 305 -5.12 -13.01 -9.53
N LEU A 306 -5.85 -13.94 -8.91
CA LEU A 306 -5.70 -15.39 -9.12
C LEU A 306 -6.95 -15.93 -9.79
N CYS A 307 -6.83 -16.29 -11.07
CA CYS A 307 -7.97 -16.67 -11.89
C CYS A 307 -8.03 -18.18 -12.10
N VAL A 308 -9.24 -18.70 -12.30
CA VAL A 308 -9.52 -20.08 -12.73
C VAL A 308 -10.39 -20.08 -13.97
N THR A 309 -10.20 -21.08 -14.83
CA THR A 309 -11.10 -21.34 -15.95
C THR A 309 -11.51 -22.82 -15.97
N SER A 310 -12.70 -23.09 -16.49
CA SER A 310 -13.18 -24.43 -16.78
C SER A 310 -12.72 -24.84 -18.17
N VAL A 311 -12.02 -25.97 -18.29
CA VAL A 311 -11.66 -26.60 -19.57
C VAL A 311 -12.76 -27.55 -20.02
#